data_AF-A0A662KAV2-F1
#
_entry.id   AF-A0A662KAV2-F1
#
_cell.length_a   1.000
_cell.length_b   1.000
_cell.length_c   1.000
_cell.angle_alpha   90.00
_cell.angle_beta   90.00
_cell.angle_gamma   90.00
#
_symmetry.space_group_name_H-M   'P 1'
#
loop_
_entity.id
_entity.type
_entity.pdbx_description
1 polymer ?
#
loop_
_entity_poly.entity_id
_entity_poly.type
_entity_poly.pdbx_seq_one_letter_code
_entity_poly.pdbx_strand_id
1 'polypeptide(L)' 'MKFVINDKKYYSYAKKIVSDYKPRCSVFFQPVWGVNPQRLAEWMICDGLNVRLGLQLHKIIWGEKRGV' A
#
# COMPACT_ATOMS: atom_id res chain seq x y z
N MET A 1 -5.01 7.37 6.58
CA MET A 1 -5.04 7.58 5.11
C MET A 1 -4.61 6.29 4.41
N LYS A 2 -5.20 5.92 3.27
CA LYS A 2 -4.82 4.69 2.54
C LYS A 2 -4.62 4.98 1.06
N PHE A 3 -3.51 4.49 0.51
CA PHE A 3 -3.22 4.49 -0.93
C PHE A 3 -3.29 3.06 -1.46
N VAL A 4 -4.02 2.89 -2.55
CA VAL A 4 -4.06 1.62 -3.28
C VAL A 4 -3.05 1.72 -4.43
N ILE A 5 -2.04 0.85 -4.42
CA ILE A 5 -0.88 0.92 -5.29
C ILE A 5 -0.93 -0.20 -6.33
N ASN A 6 -0.98 0.19 -7.61
CA ASN A 6 -0.97 -0.76 -8.73
C ASN A 6 0.45 -1.09 -9.22
N ASP A 7 1.32 -0.08 -9.28
CA ASP A 7 2.65 -0.19 -9.86
C ASP A 7 3.61 0.86 -9.26
N LYS A 8 4.84 0.90 -9.79
CA LYS A 8 5.89 1.82 -9.31
C LYS A 8 5.53 3.29 -9.52
N LYS A 9 4.79 3.64 -10.57
CA LYS A 9 4.40 5.03 -10.86
C LYS A 9 3.41 5.53 -9.82
N TYR A 10 2.40 4.73 -9.48
CA TYR A 10 1.46 5.06 -8.39
C TYR A 10 2.15 5.12 -7.03
N TYR A 11 3.08 4.20 -6.77
CA TYR A 11 3.92 4.23 -5.58
C TYR A 11 4.69 5.55 -5.45
N SER A 12 5.39 5.97 -6.50
CA SER A 12 6.17 7.21 -6.49
C SER A 12 5.30 8.46 -6.28
N TYR A 13 4.09 8.47 -6.85
CA TYR A 13 3.14 9.54 -6.63
C TYR A 13 2.63 9.58 -5.18
N ALA A 14 2.24 8.43 -4.62
CA ALA A 14 1.81 8.34 -3.22
C ALA A 14 2.94 8.73 -2.25
N LYS A 15 4.18 8.29 -2.51
CA LYS A 15 5.38 8.69 -1.78
C LYS A 15 5.53 10.21 -1.75
N LYS A 16 5.38 10.87 -2.90
CA LYS A 16 5.45 12.34 -2.99
C LYS A 16 4.39 13.01 -2.11
N ILE A 17 3.14 12.55 -2.15
CA ILE A 17 2.08 13.09 -1.28
C ILE A 17 2.43 12.94 0.20
N VAL A 18 2.91 11.77 0.62
CA VAL A 18 3.26 11.54 2.04
C VAL A 18 4.41 12.46 2.47
N SER A 19 5.40 12.65 1.59
CA SER A 19 6.55 13.53 1.84
C SER A 19 6.15 15.01 1.91
N ASP A 20 5.32 15.47 0.97
CA ASP A 20 4.96 16.88 0.82
C ASP A 20 4.02 17.33 1.94
N TYR A 21 3.03 16.50 2.30
CA TYR A 21 1.97 16.89 3.24
C TYR A 21 2.16 16.39 4.67
N LYS A 22 3.10 15.47 4.91
CA LYS A 22 3.44 14.92 6.25
C LYS A 22 2.21 14.66 7.13
N PRO A 23 1.28 13.80 6.67
CA PRO A 23 0.01 13.59 7.36
C PRO A 23 0.22 13.12 8.80
N ARG A 24 -0.55 13.68 9.75
CA ARG A 24 -0.50 13.34 11.18
C ARG A 24 -1.22 12.02 11.55
N CYS A 25 -1.57 11.21 10.57
CA CYS A 25 -2.30 9.95 10.78
C CYS A 25 -1.53 8.77 10.17
N SER A 26 -1.88 7.55 10.59
CA SER A 26 -1.34 6.33 9.98
C SER A 26 -1.63 6.30 8.48
N VAL A 27 -0.58 6.15 7.69
CA VAL A 27 -0.66 5.98 6.24
C VAL A 27 -0.46 4.52 5.90
N PHE A 28 -1.37 3.97 5.10
CA PHE A 28 -1.29 2.60 4.60
C PHE A 28 -1.05 2.58 3.10
N PHE A 29 -0.05 1.84 2.65
CA PHE A 29 0.13 1.48 1.26
C PHE A 29 -0.37 0.05 1.09
N GLN A 30 -1.42 -0.13 0.29
CA GLN A 30 -2.04 -1.41 0.04
C GLN A 30 -1.89 -1.75 -1.45
N PRO A 31 -1.39 -2.94 -1.83
CA PRO A 31 -1.35 -3.32 -3.23
C PRO A 31 -2.79 -3.54 -3.75
N VAL A 32 -2.99 -3.27 -5.04
CA VAL A 32 -4.17 -3.80 -5.75
C VAL A 32 -4.13 -5.34 -5.67
N TRP A 33 -5.30 -5.99 -5.61
CA TRP A 33 -5.36 -7.45 -5.65
C TRP A 33 -4.62 -7.99 -6.88
N GLY A 34 -3.79 -9.03 -6.71
CA GLY A 34 -2.96 -9.59 -7.78
C GLY A 34 -1.60 -8.91 -7.97
N VAL A 35 -1.37 -7.73 -7.39
CA VAL A 35 -0.04 -7.10 -7.36
C VAL A 35 0.77 -7.73 -6.24
N ASN A 36 2.04 -8.08 -6.52
CA ASN A 36 2.91 -8.72 -5.55
C ASN A 36 3.18 -7.78 -4.34
N PRO A 37 2.71 -8.13 -3.13
CA PRO A 37 2.90 -7.30 -1.94
C PRO A 37 4.37 -7.19 -1.52
N GLN A 38 5.20 -8.22 -1.80
CA GLN A 38 6.63 -8.21 -1.50
C GLN A 38 7.32 -7.07 -2.25
N ARG A 39 7.01 -6.90 -3.53
CA ARG A 39 7.61 -5.83 -4.35
C ARG A 39 7.28 -4.43 -3.84
N LEU A 40 6.05 -4.24 -3.33
CA LEU A 40 5.65 -2.99 -2.68
C LEU A 40 6.42 -2.78 -1.37
N ALA A 41 6.54 -3.82 -0.55
CA ALA A 41 7.29 -3.78 0.70
C ALA A 41 8.78 -3.44 0.47
N GLU A 42 9.41 -4.05 -0.54
CA GLU A 42 10.79 -3.75 -0.95
C GLU A 42 10.97 -2.26 -1.26
N TRP A 43 10.06 -1.67 -2.03
CA TRP A 43 10.12 -0.24 -2.32
C TRP A 43 10.00 0.62 -1.05
N MET A 44 9.07 0.27 -0.16
CA MET A 44 8.85 0.99 1.10
C MET A 44 10.09 0.94 2.01
N ILE A 45 10.75 -0.22 2.10
CA ILE A 45 11.98 -0.42 2.86
C ILE A 45 13.12 0.38 2.23
N CYS A 46 13.34 0.26 0.92
CA CYS A 46 14.38 1.00 0.21
C CYS A 46 14.25 2.52 0.38
N ASP A 47 13.03 3.04 0.43
CA ASP A 47 12.78 4.48 0.58
C ASP A 47 12.64 4.95 2.03
N GLY A 48 12.69 4.05 3.02
CA GLY A 48 12.60 4.39 4.45
C GLY A 48 11.32 5.13 4.85
N LEU A 49 10.21 4.87 4.15
CA LEU A 49 8.97 5.61 4.35
C LEU A 49 8.27 5.22 5.67
N ASN A 50 7.82 6.21 6.44
CA ASN A 50 6.96 5.98 7.62
C ASN A 50 5.51 5.67 7.20
N VAL A 51 5.33 4.52 6.56
CA VAL A 51 4.05 4.00 6.06
C VAL A 51 3.91 2.53 6.45
N ARG A 52 2.67 2.04 6.54
CA ARG A 52 2.36 0.66 6.89
C ARG A 52 1.91 -0.10 5.65
N LEU A 53 2.32 -1.36 5.50
CA LEU A 53 1.81 -2.23 4.45
C LEU A 53 0.41 -2.71 4.84
N GLY A 54 -0.59 -2.42 4.02
CA GLY A 54 -1.92 -2.99 4.14
C GLY A 54 -2.06 -4.19 3.21
N LEU A 55 -2.54 -5.33 3.72
CA LEU A 55 -2.92 -6.48 2.89
C LEU A 55 -4.43 -6.62 2.85
N GLN A 56 -4.95 -7.12 1.73
CA GLN A 56 -6.36 -7.48 1.61
C GLN A 56 -6.61 -8.83 2.29
N LEU A 57 -6.57 -8.85 3.62
CA LEU A 57 -6.67 -10.08 4.42
C LEU A 57 -7.94 -10.88 4.10
N HIS A 58 -9.08 -10.21 3.87
CA HIS A 58 -10.30 -10.92 3.50
C HIS A 58 -10.16 -11.72 2.20
N LYS A 59 -9.44 -11.19 1.20
CA LYS A 59 -9.15 -11.92 -0.04
C LYS A 59 -8.15 -13.05 0.16
N ILE A 60 -7.24 -12.92 1.11
CA ILE A 60 -6.28 -13.98 1.47
C ILE A 60 -7.01 -15.12 2.19
N ILE A 61 -7.92 -14.80 3.11
CA ILE A 61 -8.60 -15.78 3.96
C ILE A 61 -9.78 -16.44 3.23
N TRP A 62 -10.61 -15.64 2.54
CA TRP A 62 -11.87 -16.11 1.95
C TRP A 62 -11.94 -15.98 0.42
N GLY A 63 -10.86 -15.54 -0.23
CA GLY A 63 -10.86 -15.30 -1.68
C GLY A 63 -11.73 -14.11 -2.08
N GLU A 64 -12.18 -14.07 -3.34
CA GLU A 64 -13.00 -12.98 -3.87
C GLU A 64 -14.50 -13.15 -3.58
N LYS A 65 -14.83 -13.76 -2.44
CA LYS A 65 -16.22 -13.98 -2.00
C LYS A 65 -16.83 -12.66 -1.52
N ARG A 66 -18.08 -12.39 -1.91
CA ARG A 66 -18.83 -11.22 -1.43
C ARG A 66 -19.49 -11.53 -0.08
N GLY A 67 -19.53 -10.54 0.81
CA GLY A 67 -20.22 -10.65 2.11
C GLY A 67 -19.42 -11.31 3.23
N VAL A 68 -18.08 -11.32 3.13
CA VAL A 68 -17.13 -11.85 4.12
C VAL A 68 -16.09 -10.80 4.49
#